data_AF-A0A9P3FE50-F1
#
_entry.id   AF-A0A9P3FE50-F1
#
_cell.length_a   1.000
_cell.length_b   1.000
_cell.length_c   1.000
_cell.angle_alpha   90.00
_cell.angle_beta   90.00
_cell.angle_gamma   90.00
#
_symmetry.space_group_name_H-M   'P 1'
#
loop_
_entity.id
_entity.type
_entity.pdbx_description
1 polymer ?
#
loop_
_entity_poly.entity_id
_entity_poly.type
_entity_poly.pdbx_seq_one_letter_code
_entity_poly.pdbx_strand_id
1 'polypeptide(L)'
;MALNLEKQLLFYGSYHHDPVNVGIHIVFVPILLLTGFLFGTNTPALPFPDWLTIPNLPPNLGTIACLMYLSLYILMEPVAGAMLAPLLLAGTAYANHLTSTYGMQANYIAIGVHIASWLVQFVGHGVFEGRAPALLDNLVQAIFLAPFFVWLEILFAFGYRPELKSRLDSAIEKELKKLKAQKEAKQAGTTNGHAK
;
A
#
# COMPACT_ATOMS: atom_id res chain seq x y z
N MET A 1 -12.86 -9.52 10.75
CA MET A 1 -12.53 -10.27 9.53
C MET A 1 -11.55 -9.49 8.69
N ALA A 2 -10.66 -10.17 7.95
CA ALA A 2 -9.62 -9.55 7.13
C ALA A 2 -10.18 -8.57 6.08
N LEU A 3 -11.37 -8.84 5.54
CA LEU A 3 -12.05 -8.04 4.50
C LEU A 3 -12.95 -6.92 5.05
N ASN A 4 -12.92 -6.61 6.35
CA ASN A 4 -13.69 -5.48 6.87
C ASN A 4 -13.00 -4.17 6.48
N LEU A 5 -13.43 -3.56 5.38
CA LEU A 5 -12.83 -2.36 4.79
C LEU A 5 -12.68 -1.20 5.78
N GLU A 6 -13.75 -0.85 6.50
CA GLU A 6 -13.76 0.28 7.43
C GLU A 6 -12.78 0.07 8.59
N LYS A 7 -12.70 -1.16 9.13
CA LYS A 7 -11.71 -1.51 10.16
C LYS A 7 -10.28 -1.37 9.66
N GLN A 8 -10.01 -1.83 8.44
CA GLN A 8 -8.65 -1.78 7.89
C GLN A 8 -8.26 -0.34 7.54
N LEU A 9 -9.18 0.45 6.97
CA LEU A 9 -8.98 1.88 6.71
C LEU A 9 -8.76 2.67 8.00
N LEU A 10 -9.50 2.37 9.07
CA LEU A 10 -9.29 2.99 10.37
C LEU A 10 -7.88 2.73 10.91
N PHE A 11 -7.39 1.48 10.81
CA PHE A 11 -6.01 1.19 11.18
C PHE A 11 -5.05 2.00 10.31
N TYR A 12 -5.23 2.01 8.99
CA TYR A 12 -4.38 2.76 8.07
C TYR A 12 -4.32 4.25 8.42
N GLY A 13 -5.48 4.90 8.58
CA GLY A 13 -5.57 6.32 8.91
C GLY A 13 -5.02 6.66 10.30
N SER A 14 -4.97 5.71 11.23
CA SER A 14 -4.31 5.91 12.53
C SER A 14 -2.78 5.99 12.46
N TYR A 15 -2.17 5.57 11.33
CA TYR A 15 -0.73 5.65 11.06
C TYR A 15 -0.36 6.69 10.00
N HIS A 16 -1.33 7.14 9.20
CA HIS A 16 -1.12 8.05 8.08
C HIS A 16 -2.17 9.16 8.16
N HIS A 17 -1.85 10.22 8.89
CA HIS A 17 -2.76 11.35 9.09
C HIS A 17 -2.10 12.69 8.81
N ASP A 18 -0.77 12.74 8.75
CA ASP A 18 -0.07 13.91 8.24
C ASP A 18 -0.21 13.98 6.71
N PRO A 19 -0.67 15.11 6.13
CA PRO A 19 -0.92 15.23 4.71
C PRO A 19 0.35 15.09 3.85
N VAL A 20 1.54 15.44 4.37
CA VAL A 20 2.81 15.26 3.66
C VAL A 20 3.16 13.78 3.60
N ASN A 21 3.01 13.06 4.71
CA ASN A 21 3.23 11.62 4.71
C ASN A 21 2.23 10.88 3.80
N VAL A 22 0.94 11.25 3.84
CA VAL A 22 -0.06 10.70 2.92
C VAL A 22 0.34 10.96 1.45
N GLY A 23 0.81 12.17 1.12
CA GLY A 23 1.32 12.49 -0.21
C GLY A 23 2.52 11.64 -0.64
N ILE A 24 3.46 11.40 0.27
CA ILE A 24 4.60 10.48 0.05
C ILE A 24 4.08 9.08 -0.29
N HIS A 25 3.13 8.56 0.48
CA HIS A 25 2.58 7.23 0.24
C HIS A 25 1.81 7.14 -1.09
N ILE A 26 1.06 8.18 -1.44
CA ILE A 26 0.34 8.27 -2.71
C ILE A 26 1.28 8.10 -3.91
N VAL A 27 2.50 8.65 -3.82
CA VAL A 27 3.50 8.55 -4.90
C VAL A 27 4.27 7.22 -4.84
N PHE A 28 4.78 6.84 -3.68
CA PHE A 28 5.79 5.78 -3.58
C PHE A 28 5.22 4.37 -3.35
N VAL A 29 4.02 4.22 -2.80
CA VAL A 29 3.39 2.89 -2.64
C VAL A 29 3.07 2.25 -4.01
N PRO A 30 2.49 2.96 -5.00
CA PRO A 30 2.27 2.38 -6.33
C PRO A 30 3.59 2.00 -7.01
N ILE A 31 4.64 2.80 -6.83
CA ILE A 31 5.98 2.51 -7.38
C ILE A 31 6.55 1.23 -6.77
N LEU A 32 6.45 1.06 -5.45
CA LEU A 32 6.87 -0.17 -4.77
C LEU A 32 6.09 -1.39 -5.27
N LEU A 33 4.78 -1.25 -5.48
CA LEU A 33 3.95 -2.34 -6.00
C LEU A 33 4.40 -2.75 -7.42
N LEU A 34 4.56 -1.79 -8.32
CA LEU A 34 4.96 -2.05 -9.70
C LEU A 34 6.38 -2.59 -9.83
N THR A 35 7.33 -2.08 -9.04
CA THR A 35 8.69 -2.65 -8.99
C THR A 35 8.68 -4.05 -8.39
N GLY A 36 7.84 -4.32 -7.39
CA GLY A 36 7.61 -5.67 -6.86
C GLY A 36 7.07 -6.64 -7.92
N PHE A 37 6.08 -6.21 -8.71
CA PHE A 37 5.58 -7.01 -9.84
C PHE A 37 6.67 -7.23 -10.88
N LEU A 38 7.46 -6.20 -11.23
CA LEU A 38 8.59 -6.30 -12.13
C LEU A 38 9.59 -7.37 -11.67
N PHE A 39 9.95 -7.42 -10.40
CA PHE A 39 10.81 -8.49 -9.89
C PHE A 39 10.22 -9.88 -10.14
N GLY A 40 8.91 -10.04 -9.92
CA GLY A 40 8.17 -11.27 -10.23
C GLY A 40 8.11 -11.63 -11.71
N THR A 41 8.26 -10.67 -12.64
CA THR A 41 8.27 -10.97 -14.08
C THR A 41 9.50 -11.75 -14.54
N ASN A 42 10.57 -11.77 -13.75
CA ASN A 42 11.78 -12.55 -14.04
C ASN A 42 11.61 -14.06 -13.85
N THR A 43 10.48 -14.53 -13.31
CA THR A 43 10.22 -15.95 -13.15
C THR A 43 9.72 -16.56 -14.46
N PRO A 44 10.00 -17.85 -14.75
CA PRO A 44 9.39 -18.55 -15.88
C PRO A 44 7.86 -18.47 -15.84
N ALA A 45 7.24 -18.35 -17.01
CA ALA A 45 5.80 -18.44 -17.12
C ALA A 45 5.35 -19.90 -16.94
N LEU A 46 4.20 -20.10 -16.29
CA LEU A 46 3.57 -21.41 -16.23
C LEU A 46 3.14 -21.86 -17.64
N PRO A 47 3.20 -23.17 -17.94
CA PRO A 47 2.78 -23.68 -19.25
C PRO A 47 1.26 -23.56 -19.37
N PHE A 48 0.82 -22.62 -20.21
CA PHE A 48 -0.58 -22.39 -20.53
C PHE A 48 -0.80 -22.57 -22.03
N PRO A 49 -2.00 -22.99 -22.48
CA PRO A 49 -2.34 -22.98 -23.90
C PRO A 49 -2.27 -21.56 -24.47
N ASP A 50 -1.89 -21.43 -25.75
CA ASP A 50 -1.76 -20.13 -26.42
C ASP A 50 -3.05 -19.30 -26.35
N TRP A 51 -4.22 -19.95 -26.41
CA TRP A 51 -5.53 -19.28 -26.34
C TRP A 51 -5.84 -18.66 -24.97
N LEU A 52 -5.14 -19.06 -23.91
CA LEU A 52 -5.28 -18.51 -22.56
C LEU A 52 -4.13 -17.53 -22.22
N THR A 53 -3.19 -17.34 -23.13
CA THR A 53 -2.05 -16.44 -22.96
C THR A 53 -2.40 -15.04 -23.48
N ILE A 54 -2.26 -14.04 -22.62
CA ILE A 54 -2.51 -12.64 -22.97
C ILE A 54 -1.17 -11.97 -23.32
N PRO A 55 -1.06 -11.24 -24.45
CA PRO A 55 0.16 -10.51 -24.79
C PRO A 55 0.63 -9.60 -23.66
N ASN A 56 1.93 -9.68 -23.34
CA ASN A 56 2.57 -8.96 -22.22
C ASN A 56 2.06 -9.31 -20.81
N LEU A 57 1.15 -10.28 -20.67
CA LEU A 57 0.71 -10.80 -19.37
C LEU A 57 0.89 -12.33 -19.31
N PRO A 58 2.12 -12.84 -19.53
CA PRO A 58 2.38 -14.26 -19.36
C PRO A 58 2.12 -14.66 -17.90
N PRO A 59 1.70 -15.91 -17.62
CA PRO A 59 1.38 -16.39 -16.26
C PRO A 59 2.66 -16.66 -15.44
N ASN A 60 3.50 -15.64 -15.27
CA ASN A 60 4.64 -15.62 -14.35
C ASN A 60 4.23 -15.06 -12.98
N LEU A 61 5.16 -15.02 -12.03
CA LEU A 61 4.88 -14.58 -10.66
C LEU A 61 4.41 -13.13 -10.59
N GLY A 62 4.90 -12.25 -11.46
CA GLY A 62 4.46 -10.85 -11.54
C GLY A 62 2.97 -10.74 -11.93
N THR A 63 2.57 -11.43 -12.99
CA THR A 63 1.16 -11.48 -13.42
C THR A 63 0.26 -12.16 -12.38
N ILE A 64 0.71 -13.26 -11.78
CA ILE A 64 -0.02 -13.95 -10.71
C ILE A 64 -0.22 -13.03 -9.50
N ALA A 65 0.83 -12.31 -9.09
CA ALA A 65 0.75 -11.35 -8.00
C ALA A 65 -0.25 -10.22 -8.33
N CYS A 66 -0.21 -9.65 -9.53
CA CYS A 66 -1.19 -8.67 -9.98
C CYS A 66 -2.63 -9.19 -9.86
N LEU A 67 -2.92 -10.39 -10.37
CA LEU A 67 -4.26 -10.97 -10.30
C LEU A 67 -4.71 -11.25 -8.87
N MET A 68 -3.79 -11.65 -7.99
CA MET A 68 -4.06 -11.84 -6.56
C MET A 68 -4.40 -10.52 -5.86
N TYR A 69 -3.65 -9.46 -6.12
CA TYR A 69 -3.96 -8.10 -5.62
C TYR A 69 -5.31 -7.61 -6.13
N LEU A 70 -5.59 -7.79 -7.43
CA LEU A 70 -6.89 -7.42 -8.02
C LEU A 70 -8.06 -8.16 -7.39
N SER A 71 -7.92 -9.47 -7.23
CA SER A 71 -8.94 -10.28 -6.57
C SER A 71 -9.20 -9.79 -5.16
N LEU A 72 -8.14 -9.52 -4.38
CA LEU A 72 -8.27 -8.98 -3.04
C LEU A 72 -9.00 -7.62 -3.03
N TYR A 73 -8.64 -6.72 -3.93
CA TYR A 73 -9.18 -5.36 -3.98
C TYR A 73 -10.64 -5.31 -4.41
N ILE A 74 -11.00 -6.10 -5.42
CA ILE A 74 -12.39 -6.26 -5.86
C ILE A 74 -13.23 -6.91 -4.75
N LEU A 75 -12.69 -7.91 -4.04
CA LEU A 75 -13.40 -8.54 -2.91
C LEU A 75 -13.60 -7.57 -1.73
N MET A 76 -12.66 -6.65 -1.50
CA MET A 76 -12.77 -5.65 -0.43
C MET A 76 -13.72 -4.51 -0.78
N GLU A 77 -13.63 -3.97 -1.99
CA GLU A 77 -14.50 -2.90 -2.46
C GLU A 77 -14.65 -3.02 -3.99
N PRO A 78 -15.75 -3.61 -4.48
CA PRO A 78 -15.88 -3.99 -5.89
C PRO A 78 -15.70 -2.84 -6.88
N VAL A 79 -16.20 -1.64 -6.55
CA VAL A 79 -16.18 -0.49 -7.47
C VAL A 79 -14.76 0.08 -7.57
N ALA A 80 -14.14 0.46 -6.45
CA ALA A 80 -12.78 0.98 -6.43
C ALA A 80 -11.77 -0.06 -6.91
N GLY A 81 -11.95 -1.33 -6.53
CA GLY A 81 -11.12 -2.45 -6.99
C GLY A 81 -11.20 -2.62 -8.52
N ALA A 82 -12.40 -2.57 -9.10
CA ALA A 82 -12.59 -2.63 -10.54
C ALA A 82 -12.02 -1.41 -11.27
N MET A 83 -12.13 -0.20 -10.68
CA MET A 83 -11.52 1.01 -11.26
C MET A 83 -9.98 0.95 -11.27
N LEU A 84 -9.37 0.30 -10.27
CA LEU A 84 -7.92 0.10 -10.20
C LEU A 84 -7.42 -1.00 -11.16
N ALA A 85 -8.30 -1.91 -11.59
CA ALA A 85 -7.97 -3.04 -12.44
C ALA A 85 -7.20 -2.71 -13.73
N PRO A 86 -7.67 -1.78 -14.58
CA PRO A 86 -6.93 -1.44 -15.80
C PRO A 86 -5.53 -0.89 -15.51
N LEU A 87 -5.35 -0.14 -14.41
CA LEU A 87 -4.05 0.43 -14.05
C LEU A 87 -3.06 -0.65 -13.61
N LEU A 88 -3.47 -1.61 -12.79
CA LEU A 88 -2.60 -2.71 -12.36
C LEU A 88 -2.28 -3.67 -13.50
N LEU A 89 -3.26 -4.01 -14.34
CA LEU A 89 -3.03 -4.86 -15.52
C LEU A 89 -2.07 -4.18 -16.51
N ALA A 90 -2.30 -2.89 -16.83
CA ALA A 90 -1.43 -2.14 -17.73
C ALA A 90 -0.02 -1.97 -17.15
N GLY A 91 0.09 -1.65 -15.86
CA GLY A 91 1.38 -1.52 -15.17
C GLY A 91 2.16 -2.84 -15.14
N THR A 92 1.48 -3.96 -14.92
CA THR A 92 2.09 -5.31 -14.94
C THR A 92 2.47 -5.73 -16.35
N ALA A 93 1.65 -5.40 -17.35
CA ALA A 93 1.98 -5.63 -18.75
C ALA A 93 3.23 -4.84 -19.16
N TYR A 94 3.32 -3.59 -18.72
CA TYR A 94 4.50 -2.75 -18.94
C TYR A 94 5.73 -3.29 -18.21
N ALA A 95 5.60 -3.77 -16.97
CA ALA A 95 6.69 -4.41 -16.24
C ALA A 95 7.24 -5.65 -16.98
N ASN A 96 6.35 -6.50 -17.52
CA ASN A 96 6.76 -7.63 -18.35
C ASN A 96 7.49 -7.18 -19.62
N HIS A 97 6.98 -6.15 -20.28
CA HIS A 97 7.62 -5.55 -21.45
C HIS A 97 9.02 -5.00 -21.12
N LEU A 98 9.19 -4.33 -19.98
CA LEU A 98 10.48 -3.81 -19.55
C LEU A 98 11.50 -4.94 -19.32
N THR A 99 11.11 -5.99 -18.61
CA THR A 99 12.00 -7.13 -18.35
C THR A 99 12.34 -7.88 -19.64
N SER A 100 11.39 -8.07 -20.55
CA SER A 100 11.65 -8.75 -21.83
C SER A 100 12.52 -7.92 -22.78
N THR A 101 12.40 -6.59 -22.74
CA THR A 101 13.13 -5.68 -23.64
C THR A 101 14.53 -5.34 -23.13
N TYR A 102 14.68 -5.10 -21.82
CA TYR A 102 15.91 -4.56 -21.23
C TYR A 102 16.62 -5.53 -20.27
N GLY A 103 16.02 -6.69 -19.98
CA GLY A 103 16.62 -7.71 -19.12
C GLY A 103 17.09 -7.16 -17.77
N MET A 104 18.35 -7.42 -17.43
CA MET A 104 18.92 -7.01 -16.14
C MET A 104 18.99 -5.50 -15.92
N GLN A 105 19.01 -4.69 -16.98
CA GLN A 105 19.00 -3.24 -16.82
C GLN A 105 17.68 -2.75 -16.18
N ALA A 106 16.54 -3.33 -16.57
CA ALA A 106 15.26 -3.04 -15.94
C ALA A 106 15.28 -3.38 -14.45
N ASN A 107 15.91 -4.51 -14.09
CA ASN A 107 16.06 -4.92 -12.69
C ASN A 107 16.92 -3.94 -11.88
N TYR A 108 18.07 -3.49 -12.41
CA TYR A 108 18.92 -2.54 -11.69
C TYR A 108 18.23 -1.21 -11.43
N ILE A 109 17.51 -0.69 -12.43
CA ILE A 109 16.72 0.54 -12.28
C ILE A 109 15.60 0.31 -11.25
N ALA A 110 14.86 -0.80 -11.37
CA ALA A 110 13.78 -1.13 -10.44
C ALA A 110 14.28 -1.27 -9.00
N ILE A 111 15.44 -1.90 -8.76
CA ILE A 111 16.06 -1.99 -7.43
C ILE A 111 16.38 -0.61 -6.88
N GLY A 112 17.03 0.26 -7.66
CA GLY A 112 17.36 1.62 -7.24
C GLY A 112 16.12 2.43 -6.87
N VAL A 113 15.09 2.37 -7.73
CA VAL A 113 13.80 3.04 -7.49
C VAL A 113 13.09 2.46 -6.27
N HIS A 114 13.07 1.13 -6.11
CA HIS A 114 12.43 0.45 -4.98
C HIS A 114 13.07 0.84 -3.64
N ILE A 115 14.41 0.85 -3.57
CA ILE A 115 15.14 1.28 -2.38
C ILE A 115 14.88 2.76 -2.07
N ALA A 116 14.98 3.64 -3.07
CA ALA A 116 14.69 5.06 -2.88
C ALA A 116 13.25 5.29 -2.37
N SER A 117 12.29 4.54 -2.90
CA SER A 117 10.87 4.64 -2.52
C SER A 117 10.63 4.22 -1.07
N TRP A 118 11.33 3.19 -0.58
CA TRP A 118 11.30 2.82 0.84
C TRP A 118 11.94 3.87 1.73
N LEU A 119 13.11 4.39 1.33
CA LEU A 119 13.81 5.42 2.13
C LEU A 119 12.93 6.66 2.34
N VAL A 120 12.27 7.15 1.28
CA VAL A 120 11.39 8.32 1.40
C VAL A 120 10.18 8.02 2.29
N GLN A 121 9.59 6.83 2.24
CA GLN A 121 8.48 6.45 3.14
C GLN A 121 8.92 6.30 4.60
N PHE A 122 10.11 5.76 4.86
CA PHE A 122 10.65 5.71 6.22
C PHE A 122 10.93 7.11 6.78
N VAL A 123 11.46 8.02 5.96
CA VAL A 123 11.58 9.43 6.32
C VAL A 123 10.20 10.03 6.59
N GLY A 124 9.21 9.70 5.75
CA GLY A 124 7.82 10.13 5.92
C GLY A 124 7.27 9.81 7.31
N HIS A 125 7.33 8.53 7.67
CA HIS A 125 6.90 8.06 9.00
C HIS A 125 7.74 8.64 10.15
N GLY A 126 9.07 8.69 10.00
CA GLY A 126 9.95 9.16 11.07
C GLY A 126 9.80 10.66 11.36
N VAL A 127 9.71 11.48 10.31
CA VAL A 127 9.71 12.94 10.42
C VAL A 127 8.32 13.51 10.64
N PHE A 128 7.31 13.05 9.88
CA PHE A 128 5.97 13.66 9.91
C PHE A 128 5.01 12.94 10.88
N GLU A 129 5.08 11.61 10.97
CA GLU A 129 4.22 10.86 11.89
C GLU A 129 4.84 10.65 13.29
N GLY A 130 6.16 10.80 13.41
CA GLY A 130 6.91 10.58 14.65
C GLY A 130 6.74 9.17 15.22
N ARG A 131 6.47 8.19 14.35
CA ARG A 131 6.15 6.80 14.72
C ARG A 131 6.84 5.83 13.78
N ALA A 132 7.09 4.63 14.29
CA ALA A 132 7.58 3.56 13.44
C ALA A 132 6.54 3.21 12.34
N PRO A 133 6.99 2.74 11.17
CA PRO A 133 6.09 2.35 10.10
C PRO A 133 5.17 1.21 10.53
N ALA A 134 3.93 1.22 10.04
CA ALA A 134 2.95 0.17 10.28
C ALA A 134 3.43 -1.23 9.85
N LEU A 135 4.47 -1.30 9.01
CA LEU A 135 5.14 -2.54 8.60
C LEU A 135 5.57 -3.41 9.79
N LEU A 136 5.98 -2.80 10.91
CA LEU A 136 6.41 -3.52 12.10
C LEU A 136 5.24 -4.10 12.92
N ASP A 137 4.06 -3.51 12.78
CA ASP A 137 2.87 -3.85 13.56
C ASP A 137 1.92 -4.79 12.79
N ASN A 138 1.82 -4.64 11.46
CA ASN A 138 0.95 -5.45 10.62
C ASN A 138 1.49 -5.55 9.18
N LEU A 139 2.32 -6.56 8.94
CA LEU A 139 2.94 -6.82 7.64
C LEU A 139 1.93 -7.03 6.51
N VAL A 140 0.82 -7.74 6.78
CA VAL A 140 -0.21 -8.03 5.78
C VAL A 140 -0.85 -6.73 5.30
N GLN A 141 -1.18 -5.83 6.22
CA GLN A 141 -1.76 -4.55 5.87
C GLN A 141 -0.75 -3.65 5.14
N ALA A 142 0.49 -3.61 5.61
CA ALA A 142 1.53 -2.78 5.03
C ALA A 142 1.87 -3.18 3.57
N ILE A 143 1.84 -4.47 3.25
CA ILE A 143 2.19 -4.95 1.90
C ILE A 143 0.95 -5.07 1.01
N PHE A 144 -0.08 -5.78 1.46
CA PHE A 144 -1.20 -6.11 0.59
C PHE A 144 -2.24 -5.00 0.52
N LEU A 145 -2.50 -4.27 1.62
CA LEU A 145 -3.60 -3.33 1.69
C LEU A 145 -3.20 -1.88 1.44
N ALA A 146 -1.95 -1.51 1.72
CA ALA A 146 -1.46 -0.14 1.56
C ALA A 146 -1.67 0.42 0.14
N PRO A 147 -1.42 -0.31 -0.98
CA PRO A 147 -1.67 0.23 -2.31
C PRO A 147 -3.15 0.53 -2.57
N PHE A 148 -4.05 -0.29 -2.02
CA PHE A 148 -5.48 -0.06 -2.14
C PHE A 148 -5.97 1.11 -1.30
N PHE A 149 -5.39 1.33 -0.13
CA PHE A 149 -5.76 2.46 0.72
C PHE A 149 -5.28 3.78 0.15
N VAL A 150 -4.08 3.82 -0.42
CA VAL A 150 -3.63 4.96 -1.22
C VAL A 150 -4.58 5.24 -2.38
N TRP A 151 -5.04 4.20 -3.08
CA TRP A 151 -6.03 4.38 -4.14
C TRP A 151 -7.36 4.95 -3.61
N LEU A 152 -7.83 4.49 -2.46
CA LEU A 152 -9.03 5.01 -1.82
C LEU A 152 -8.86 6.47 -1.34
N GLU A 153 -7.69 6.88 -0.84
CA GLU A 153 -7.43 8.29 -0.50
C GLU A 153 -7.56 9.20 -1.74
N ILE A 154 -7.05 8.75 -2.89
CA ILE A 154 -7.23 9.46 -4.17
C ILE A 154 -8.72 9.56 -4.51
N LEU A 155 -9.45 8.44 -4.44
CA LEU A 155 -10.90 8.44 -4.73
C LEU A 155 -11.70 9.31 -3.75
N PHE A 156 -11.36 9.30 -2.46
CA PHE A 156 -11.98 10.15 -1.45
C PHE A 156 -11.76 11.64 -1.75
N ALA A 157 -10.57 12.02 -2.25
CA ALA A 157 -10.31 13.38 -2.70
C ALA A 157 -11.19 13.79 -3.89
N PHE A 158 -11.66 12.84 -4.70
CA PHE A 158 -12.64 13.05 -5.77
C PHE A 158 -14.10 12.89 -5.31
N GLY A 159 -14.36 12.75 -4.01
CA GLY A 159 -15.72 12.67 -3.45
C GLY A 159 -16.34 11.27 -3.48
N TYR A 160 -15.55 10.21 -3.66
CA TYR A 160 -16.03 8.84 -3.58
C TYR A 160 -16.47 8.49 -2.14
N ARG A 161 -17.65 7.88 -1.98
CA ARG A 161 -18.19 7.41 -0.69
C ARG A 161 -18.03 8.43 0.48
N PRO A 162 -18.61 9.64 0.37
CA PRO A 162 -18.40 10.71 1.34
C PRO A 162 -18.86 10.34 2.76
N GLU A 163 -19.90 9.52 2.90
CA GLU A 163 -20.38 9.05 4.21
C GLU A 163 -19.37 8.13 4.88
N LEU A 164 -18.71 7.24 4.12
CA LEU A 164 -17.65 6.37 4.65
C LEU A 164 -16.45 7.20 5.10
N LYS A 165 -16.02 8.16 4.26
CA LYS A 165 -14.91 9.05 4.60
C LYS A 165 -15.19 9.85 5.87
N SER A 166 -16.39 10.42 6.00
CA SER A 166 -16.82 11.13 7.21
C SER A 166 -16.79 10.27 8.48
N ARG A 167 -17.28 9.02 8.40
CA ARG A 167 -17.21 8.07 9.53
C ARG A 167 -15.76 7.72 9.89
N LEU A 168 -14.92 7.50 8.89
CA LEU A 168 -13.50 7.19 9.07
C LEU A 168 -12.77 8.35 9.73
N ASP A 169 -12.93 9.58 9.25
CA ASP A 169 -12.27 10.76 9.81
C ASP A 169 -12.67 10.95 11.27
N SER A 170 -13.97 10.83 11.58
CA SER A 170 -14.48 10.87 12.96
C SER A 170 -13.88 9.78 13.85
N ALA A 171 -13.66 8.58 13.31
CA ALA A 171 -13.09 7.45 14.04
C ALA A 171 -11.57 7.59 14.23
N ILE A 172 -10.85 8.08 13.22
CA ILE A 172 -9.41 8.36 13.26
C ILE A 172 -9.14 9.44 14.31
N GLU A 173 -9.89 10.54 14.33
CA GLU A 173 -9.74 11.58 15.35
C GLU A 173 -9.89 11.04 16.77
N LYS A 174 -10.86 10.15 17.00
CA LYS A 174 -11.07 9.52 18.31
C LYS A 174 -9.88 8.65 18.70
N GLU A 175 -9.35 7.87 17.78
CA GLU A 175 -8.20 7.00 18.05
C GLU A 175 -6.93 7.82 18.31
N LEU A 176 -6.69 8.90 17.55
CA LEU A 176 -5.56 9.81 17.76
C LEU A 176 -5.63 10.49 19.14
N LYS A 177 -6.81 10.96 19.57
CA LYS A 177 -7.01 11.52 20.92
C LYS A 177 -6.71 10.49 22.01
N LYS A 178 -7.17 9.26 21.83
CA LYS A 178 -6.90 8.15 22.76
C LYS A 178 -5.40 7.83 22.84
N LEU A 179 -4.72 7.75 21.71
CA LEU A 179 -3.27 7.50 21.65
C LEU A 179 -2.48 8.63 22.34
N LYS A 180 -2.90 9.89 22.16
CA LYS A 180 -2.29 11.04 22.85
C LYS A 180 -2.46 10.95 24.37
N ALA A 181 -3.68 10.71 24.84
CA ALA A 181 -3.96 10.54 26.27
C ALA A 181 -3.17 9.37 26.89
N GLN A 182 -3.02 8.25 26.17
CA GLN A 182 -2.21 7.12 26.62
C GLN A 182 -0.72 7.47 26.72
N LYS A 183 -0.17 8.23 25.76
CA LYS A 183 1.22 8.71 25.81
C LYS A 183 1.44 9.64 27.01
N GLU A 184 0.54 10.59 27.24
CA GLU A 184 0.60 11.53 28.37
C GLU A 184 0.51 10.80 29.72
N ALA A 185 -0.44 9.86 29.86
CA ALA A 185 -0.57 9.05 31.08
C ALA A 185 0.67 8.19 31.34
N LYS A 186 1.26 7.59 30.29
CA LYS A 186 2.50 6.81 30.42
C LYS A 186 3.67 7.70 30.86
N GLN A 187 3.81 8.89 30.31
CA GLN A 187 4.83 9.87 30.70
C GLN A 187 4.67 10.30 32.17
N ALA A 188 3.45 10.64 32.60
CA ALA A 188 3.14 11.00 33.98
C ALA A 188 3.36 9.85 34.97
N GLY A 189 3.09 8.60 34.57
CA GLY A 189 3.39 7.41 35.37
C GLY A 189 4.89 7.15 35.54
N THR A 190 5.69 7.39 34.49
CA THR A 190 7.16 7.24 34.56
C THR A 190 7.86 8.32 35.38
N THR A 191 7.33 9.55 35.43
CA THR A 191 7.92 10.64 36.26
C THR A 191 7.72 10.40 37.75
N ASN A 192 6.66 9.70 38.15
CA ASN A 192 6.38 9.39 39.56
C ASN A 192 7.15 8.16 40.08
N GLY A 193 7.82 7.39 39.20
CA GLY A 193 8.55 6.17 39.55
C GLY A 193 10.04 6.35 39.90
N HIS A 194 10.59 7.56 39.72
CA HIS A 194 12.01 7.86 39.99
C HIS A 194 12.25 8.63 41.31
N ALA A 195 11.23 8.76 42.16
CA ALA A 195 11.40 9.27 43.52
C ALA A 195 11.78 8.12 44.47
N LYS A 196 13.04 7.67 44.44
CA LYS A 196 13.71 7.00 45.56
C LYS A 196 15.18 7.36 45.59
#